data_AF-A0A0M8WA51-F1
#
_entry.id   AF-A0A0M8WA51-F1
#
_cell.length_a   1.000
_cell.length_b   1.000
_cell.length_c   1.000
_cell.angle_alpha   90.00
_cell.angle_beta   90.00
_cell.angle_gamma   90.00
#
_symmetry.space_group_name_H-M   'P 1'
#
loop_
_entity.id
_entity.type
_entity.pdbx_description
1 polymer ?
#
loop_
_entity_poly.entity_id
_entity_poly.type
_entity_poly.pdbx_seq_one_letter_code
_entity_poly.pdbx_strand_id
1 'polypeptide(L)'
;MDSRVVTVLQAAGYAAESTAVVGWAVRRSRTIVFVHQAALTHDDVVIDVTARQFDTRLPSPWITSSAQYCTALAASARVDEVTIGSWM
;
A
#
# COMPACT_ATOMS: atom_id res chain seq x y z
N MET A 1 12.08 -1.96 -10.19
CA MET A 1 12.51 -0.54 -10.19
C MET A 1 12.02 0.05 -8.89
N ASP A 2 12.93 0.52 -8.05
CA ASP A 2 12.56 1.00 -6.71
C ASP A 2 11.94 2.40 -6.77
N SER A 3 10.93 2.63 -5.93
CA SER A 3 10.40 3.98 -5.75
C SER A 3 11.42 4.89 -5.07
N ARG A 4 11.33 6.21 -5.29
CA ARG A 4 12.17 7.19 -4.58
C ARG A 4 12.06 7.06 -3.06
N VAL A 5 10.88 6.67 -2.54
CA VAL A 5 10.66 6.45 -1.11
C VAL A 5 11.54 5.30 -0.62
N VAL A 6 11.58 4.18 -1.34
CA VAL A 6 12.41 3.03 -1.00
C VAL A 6 13.90 3.39 -1.02
N THR A 7 14.35 4.11 -2.05
CA THR A 7 15.75 4.58 -2.12
C THR A 7 16.13 5.44 -0.91
N VAL A 8 15.26 6.34 -0.46
CA VAL A 8 15.51 7.18 0.72
C VAL A 8 15.54 6.35 2.01
N LEU A 9 14.62 5.40 2.16
CA LEU A 9 14.59 4.52 3.33
C LEU A 9 15.83 3.64 3.43
N GLN A 10 16.25 3.04 2.32
CA GLN A 10 17.47 2.23 2.24
C GLN A 10 18.73 3.05 2.53
N ALA A 11 18.82 4.28 1.99
CA ALA A 11 19.92 5.19 2.29
C ALA A 11 19.98 5.60 3.77
N ALA A 12 18.83 5.59 4.47
CA ALA A 12 18.74 5.81 5.91
C ALA A 12 18.96 4.54 6.75
N GLY A 13 19.29 3.40 6.13
CA GLY A 13 19.59 2.14 6.80
C GLY A 13 18.38 1.24 7.08
N TYR A 14 17.20 1.56 6.55
CA TYR A 14 16.02 0.72 6.70
C TYR A 14 15.98 -0.38 5.63
N ALA A 15 15.69 -1.61 6.04
CA ALA A 15 15.36 -2.69 5.14
C ALA A 15 13.95 -2.49 4.59
N ALA A 16 13.85 -1.91 3.39
CA ALA A 16 12.61 -1.56 2.74
C ALA A 16 12.62 -1.96 1.26
N GLU A 17 11.44 -2.32 0.75
CA GLU A 17 11.21 -2.70 -0.64
C GLU A 17 9.98 -2.02 -1.23
N SER A 18 9.91 -1.98 -2.55
CA SER A 18 8.70 -1.56 -3.26
C SER A 18 7.71 -2.72 -3.26
N THR A 19 6.49 -2.47 -2.83
CA THR A 19 5.43 -3.48 -2.80
C THR A 19 4.22 -3.01 -3.59
N ALA A 20 3.52 -3.96 -4.21
CA ALA A 20 2.25 -3.70 -4.88
C ALA A 20 1.11 -3.86 -3.88
N VAL A 21 0.26 -2.84 -3.85
CA VAL A 21 -1.00 -2.83 -3.11
C VAL A 21 -2.12 -2.99 -4.12
N VAL A 22 -3.00 -3.95 -3.88
CA VAL A 22 -4.11 -4.25 -4.79
C VAL A 22 -5.41 -4.25 -4.05
N GLY A 23 -6.36 -3.48 -4.59
CA GLY A 23 -7.75 -3.49 -4.15
C GLY A 23 -8.59 -4.43 -4.99
N TRP A 24 -9.48 -5.16 -4.34
CA TRP A 24 -10.28 -6.21 -4.94
C TRP A 24 -11.78 -6.00 -4.74
N ALA A 25 -12.57 -6.30 -5.76
CA ALA A 25 -13.98 -6.62 -5.61
C ALA A 25 -14.13 -8.15 -5.58
N VAL A 26 -14.86 -8.69 -4.60
CA VAL A 26 -14.94 -10.14 -4.31
C VAL A 26 -16.38 -10.69 -4.48
N ARG A 27 -17.39 -9.82 -4.67
CA ARG A 27 -18.82 -10.21 -4.63
C ARG A 27 -19.27 -11.30 -5.62
N ARG A 28 -18.56 -11.53 -6.73
CA ARG A 28 -18.92 -12.55 -7.74
C ARG A 28 -17.71 -13.22 -8.39
N SER A 29 -16.67 -12.44 -8.61
CA SER A 29 -15.36 -12.87 -9.10
C SER A 29 -14.34 -11.97 -8.42
N ARG A 30 -13.20 -12.53 -8.00
CA ARG A 30 -12.11 -11.74 -7.42
C ARG A 30 -11.49 -10.91 -8.55
N THR A 31 -11.87 -9.64 -8.65
CA THR A 31 -11.49 -8.73 -9.72
C THR A 31 -10.65 -7.58 -9.17
N ILE A 32 -9.51 -7.33 -9.79
CA ILE A 32 -8.64 -6.20 -9.45
C ILE A 32 -9.36 -4.90 -9.80
N VAL A 33 -9.53 -4.02 -8.80
CA VAL A 33 -10.13 -2.69 -8.95
C VAL A 33 -9.04 -1.64 -9.13
N PHE A 34 -7.94 -1.76 -8.39
CA PHE A 34 -6.77 -0.90 -8.54
C PHE A 34 -5.50 -1.66 -8.19
N VAL A 35 -4.38 -1.16 -8.72
CA VAL A 35 -3.02 -1.52 -8.34
C VAL A 35 -2.25 -0.23 -8.15
N HIS A 36 -1.59 -0.06 -7.01
CA HIS A 36 -0.60 1.00 -6.85
C HIS A 36 0.60 0.50 -6.03
N GLN A 37 1.63 1.34 -5.95
CA GLN A 37 2.89 0.98 -5.31
C GLN A 37 3.06 1.76 -4.00
N ALA A 38 3.53 1.06 -2.96
CA ALA A 38 3.95 1.64 -1.69
C ALA A 38 5.35 1.13 -1.31
N ALA A 39 5.94 1.68 -0.26
CA ALA A 39 7.12 1.10 0.37
C ALA A 39 6.67 0.24 1.56
N LEU A 40 7.29 -0.93 1.72
CA LEU A 40 7.10 -1.82 2.86
C LEU A 40 8.45 -2.09 3.51
N THR A 41 8.52 -1.96 4.84
CA THR A 41 9.70 -2.35 5.61
C THR A 41 9.61 -3.81 6.05
N HIS A 42 10.75 -4.40 6.42
CA HIS A 42 10.79 -5.75 7.01
C HIS A 42 10.02 -5.85 8.34
N ASP A 43 9.80 -4.73 9.02
CA ASP A 43 9.03 -4.64 10.27
C ASP A 43 7.53 -4.43 10.04
N ASP A 44 7.03 -4.78 8.84
CA ASP A 44 5.61 -4.70 8.47
C ASP A 44 5.03 -3.27 8.49
N VAL A 45 5.87 -2.26 8.22
CA VAL A 45 5.45 -0.86 8.13
C VAL A 45 5.29 -0.45 6.67
N VAL A 46 4.09 0.02 6.33
CA VAL A 46 3.79 0.62 5.03
C VAL A 46 4.06 2.12 5.09
N ILE A 47 4.76 2.62 4.08
CA ILE A 47 4.91 4.04 3.80
C ILE A 47 4.31 4.33 2.43
N ASP A 48 3.19 5.05 2.41
CA ASP A 48 2.48 5.45 1.20
C ASP A 48 2.30 6.97 1.13
N VAL A 49 2.88 7.58 0.10
CA VAL A 49 2.78 9.02 -0.19
C VAL A 49 1.70 9.36 -1.21
N THR A 50 0.98 8.35 -1.70
CA THR A 50 0.01 8.43 -2.80
C THR A 50 -1.41 8.07 -2.40
N ALA A 51 -1.64 7.61 -1.16
CA ALA A 51 -2.94 7.14 -0.66
C ALA A 51 -4.10 8.14 -0.88
N ARG A 52 -3.79 9.45 -0.91
CA ARG A 52 -4.78 10.51 -1.20
C ARG A 52 -5.41 10.44 -2.59
N GLN A 53 -4.90 9.62 -3.50
CA GLN A 53 -5.55 9.32 -4.78
C GLN A 53 -6.89 8.61 -4.60
N PHE A 54 -7.11 7.91 -3.47
CA PHE A 54 -8.34 7.19 -3.17
C PHE A 54 -9.32 8.00 -2.31
N ASP A 55 -8.81 8.81 -1.38
CA ASP A 55 -9.59 9.74 -0.55
C ASP A 55 -8.68 10.88 -0.06
N THR A 56 -9.06 12.13 -0.35
CA THR A 56 -8.25 13.32 -0.05
C THR A 56 -8.02 13.56 1.44
N ARG A 57 -8.78 12.91 2.31
CA ARG A 57 -8.67 13.02 3.78
C ARG A 57 -7.61 12.08 4.37
N LEU A 58 -7.09 11.14 3.59
CA LEU A 58 -6.08 10.19 4.07
C LEU A 58 -4.75 10.88 4.43
N PRO A 59 -3.93 10.29 5.32
CA PRO A 59 -2.59 10.80 5.61
C PRO A 59 -1.68 10.82 4.38
N SER A 60 -0.70 11.73 4.36
CA SER A 60 0.34 11.81 3.32
C SER A 60 1.58 12.52 3.87
N PRO A 61 2.68 11.81 4.19
CA PRO A 61 2.84 10.35 4.09
C PRO A 61 1.93 9.60 5.07
N TRP A 62 1.40 8.45 4.65
CA TRP A 62 0.77 7.48 5.55
C TRP A 62 1.81 6.46 5.97
N ILE A 63 2.08 6.42 7.28
CA ILE A 63 3.03 5.48 7.90
C ILE A 63 2.25 4.67 8.94
N THR A 64 2.08 3.37 8.71
CA THR A 64 1.29 2.49 9.60
C THR A 64 1.62 1.02 9.34
N SER A 65 1.10 0.11 10.16
CA SER A 65 1.24 -1.34 9.93
C SER A 65 0.47 -1.79 8.68
N SER A 66 0.90 -2.85 7.99
CA SER A 66 0.21 -3.36 6.80
C SER A 66 -1.26 -3.69 7.06
N ALA A 67 -1.57 -4.30 8.22
CA ALA A 67 -2.94 -4.67 8.58
C ALA A 67 -3.87 -3.46 8.73
N GLN A 68 -3.40 -2.42 9.43
CA GLN A 68 -4.16 -1.16 9.58
C GLN A 68 -4.31 -0.45 8.24
N TYR A 69 -3.24 -0.43 7.45
CA TYR A 69 -3.23 0.13 6.11
C TYR A 69 -4.28 -0.53 5.20
N CYS A 70 -4.26 -1.86 5.07
CA CYS A 70 -5.20 -2.60 4.23
C CYS A 70 -6.65 -2.37 4.64
N THR A 71 -6.93 -2.44 5.95
CA THR A 71 -8.28 -2.26 6.49
C THR A 71 -8.82 -0.86 6.17
N ALA A 72 -8.02 0.18 6.45
CA ALA A 72 -8.44 1.55 6.23
C ALA A 72 -8.52 1.90 4.74
N LEU A 73 -7.58 1.41 3.93
CA LEU A 73 -7.58 1.66 2.49
C LEU A 73 -8.75 0.97 1.79
N ALA A 74 -9.12 -0.26 2.17
CA ALA A 74 -10.29 -0.95 1.62
C ALA A 74 -11.56 -0.11 1.82
N ALA A 75 -11.75 0.43 3.02
CA ALA A 75 -12.87 1.30 3.35
C ALA A 75 -12.86 2.60 2.53
N SER A 76 -11.70 3.28 2.44
CA SER A 76 -11.57 4.53 1.70
C SER A 76 -11.76 4.37 0.19
N ALA A 77 -11.16 3.33 -0.39
CA ALA A 77 -11.25 3.04 -1.83
C ALA A 77 -12.54 2.31 -2.22
N ARG A 78 -13.39 1.95 -1.24
CA ARG A 78 -14.66 1.25 -1.43
C ARG A 78 -14.51 -0.09 -2.16
N VAL A 79 -13.49 -0.84 -1.81
CA VAL A 79 -13.23 -2.20 -2.29
C VAL A 79 -13.49 -3.22 -1.17
N ASP A 80 -13.71 -4.48 -1.52
CA ASP A 80 -14.03 -5.52 -0.54
C ASP A 80 -12.78 -5.98 0.24
N GLU A 81 -11.61 -5.98 -0.41
CA GLU A 81 -10.34 -6.45 0.17
C GLU A 81 -9.18 -5.62 -0.39
N VAL A 82 -8.14 -5.40 0.43
CA VAL A 82 -6.83 -4.90 0.00
C VAL A 82 -5.75 -5.87 0.44
N THR A 83 -4.83 -6.19 -0.47
CA THR A 83 -3.67 -7.05 -0.22
C THR A 83 -2.37 -6.34 -0.57
N ILE A 84 -1.32 -6.61 0.20
CA ILE A 84 0.04 -6.16 -0.04
C ILE A 84 0.91 -7.39 -0.36
N GLY A 85 1.74 -7.31 -1.40
CA GLY A 85 2.72 -8.35 -1.67
C GLY A 85 3.19 -8.41 -3.11
N SER A 86 4.11 -9.34 -3.33
CA SER A 86 4.65 -9.71 -4.64
C SER A 86 3.59 -10.52 -5.41
N TRP A 87 3.24 -10.06 -6.59
CA TRP A 87 2.32 -10.77 -7.50
C TRP A 87 3.15 -11.68 -8.41
N MET A 88 3.75 -12.72 -7.83
CA MET A 88 4.36 -13.84 -8.54
C MET A 88 3.95 -15.14 -7.88
#